data_AF-A0AA38PRB8-F1
#
_entry.id   AF-A0AA38PRB8-F1
#
_cell.length_a   1.000
_cell.length_b   1.000
_cell.length_c   1.000
_cell.angle_alpha   90.00
_cell.angle_beta   90.00
_cell.angle_gamma   90.00
#
_symmetry.space_group_name_H-M   'P 1'
#
loop_
_entity.id
_entity.type
_entity.pdbx_description
1 polymer ?
#
loop_
_entity_poly.entity_id
_entity_poly.type
_entity_poly.pdbx_seq_one_letter_code
_entity_poly.pdbx_strand_id
1 'polypeptide(L)'
;FPNVEEKHILEITRHEFRPFGLRKIDVRVRSKADVADGGIEALDKSQGSVKDYPTLDSMLVPLSVYFSILISYAFIGGKPEIGCALAIRSHSYIASLVEMAKEFQWSYVLEYHVQYMNIRRQEMKQGNYLGWGPIDAQLYTR
;
A
#
# COMPACT_ATOMS: atom_id res chain seq x y z
N PHE A 1 9.09 -12.47 -3.16
CA PHE A 1 9.43 -11.11 -2.70
C PHE A 1 10.62 -11.16 -1.75
N PRO A 2 11.86 -11.31 -2.26
CA PRO A 2 13.02 -11.62 -1.42
C PRO A 2 13.43 -10.50 -0.46
N ASN A 3 13.07 -9.25 -0.76
CA ASN A 3 13.42 -8.08 0.04
C ASN A 3 12.30 -7.66 1.03
N VAL A 4 11.27 -8.50 1.18
CA VAL A 4 10.12 -8.25 2.08
C VAL A 4 10.10 -9.35 3.12
N GLU A 5 10.11 -8.97 4.39
CA GLU A 5 10.03 -9.95 5.48
C GLU A 5 8.71 -10.72 5.44
N GLU A 6 8.79 -12.00 5.78
CA GLU A 6 7.64 -12.92 5.77
C GLU A 6 6.47 -12.41 6.62
N LYS A 7 6.77 -11.79 7.77
CA LYS A 7 5.74 -11.19 8.63
C LYS A 7 4.88 -10.15 7.90
N HIS A 8 5.48 -9.33 7.04
CA HIS A 8 4.75 -8.32 6.28
C HIS A 8 3.96 -8.94 5.13
N ILE A 9 4.48 -10.01 4.51
CA ILE A 9 3.71 -10.79 3.53
C ILE A 9 2.46 -11.37 4.20
N LEU A 10 2.60 -11.95 5.39
CA LEU A 10 1.47 -12.48 6.17
C LEU A 10 0.46 -11.38 6.56
N GLU A 11 0.94 -10.23 7.05
CA GLU A 11 0.07 -9.09 7.37
C GLU A 11 -0.69 -8.59 6.13
N ILE A 12 -0.06 -8.55 4.95
CA ILE A 12 -0.70 -8.10 3.70
C ILE A 12 -1.78 -9.10 3.28
N THR A 13 -1.44 -10.38 3.23
CA THR A 13 -2.35 -11.45 2.79
C THR A 13 -3.52 -11.68 3.75
N ARG A 14 -3.37 -11.30 5.03
CA ARG A 14 -4.45 -11.27 6.03
C ARG A 14 -5.20 -9.94 6.10
N HIS A 15 -4.83 -8.96 5.27
CA HIS A 15 -5.42 -7.61 5.25
C HIS A 15 -5.26 -6.90 6.61
N GLU A 16 -4.14 -7.12 7.29
CA GLU A 16 -3.78 -6.52 8.58
C GLU A 16 -2.75 -5.41 8.43
N PHE A 17 -2.04 -5.38 7.29
CA PHE A 17 -1.03 -4.40 6.96
C PHE A 17 -1.65 -2.99 6.81
N ARG A 18 -1.20 -2.05 7.64
CA ARG A 18 -1.74 -0.67 7.68
C ARG A 18 -1.05 0.22 6.64
N PRO A 19 -1.70 1.33 6.20
CA PRO A 19 -1.14 2.21 5.17
C PRO A 19 0.25 2.76 5.50
N PHE A 20 0.45 3.27 6.72
CA PHE A 20 1.77 3.76 7.14
C PHE A 20 2.83 2.66 7.27
N GLY A 21 2.44 1.38 7.23
CA GLY A 21 3.34 0.25 7.16
C GLY A 21 4.07 0.14 5.82
N LEU A 22 3.60 0.77 4.73
CA LEU A 22 4.19 0.66 3.38
C LEU A 22 5.72 0.89 3.34
N ARG A 23 6.25 1.83 4.14
CA ARG A 23 7.70 2.05 4.28
C ARG A 23 8.50 0.82 4.69
N LYS A 24 7.89 -0.13 5.41
CA LYS A 24 8.54 -1.37 5.88
C LYS A 24 8.81 -2.36 4.74
N ILE A 25 8.14 -2.18 3.61
CA ILE A 25 8.31 -2.98 2.39
C ILE A 25 8.99 -2.19 1.25
N ASP A 26 9.41 -0.95 1.51
CA ASP A 26 10.23 -0.18 0.57
C ASP A 26 11.71 -0.57 0.72
N VAL A 27 12.26 -1.23 -0.30
CA VAL A 27 13.66 -1.64 -0.34
C VAL A 27 14.62 -0.48 -0.10
N ARG A 28 14.29 0.73 -0.58
CA ARG A 28 15.14 1.93 -0.44
C ARG A 28 15.21 2.40 1.01
N VAL A 29 14.11 2.25 1.76
CA VAL A 29 14.04 2.57 3.18
C VAL A 29 14.75 1.50 4.00
N ARG A 30 14.53 0.22 3.66
CA ARG A 30 15.19 -0.90 4.34
C ARG A 30 16.71 -0.87 4.19
N SER A 31 17.22 -0.69 2.98
CA SER A 31 18.67 -0.58 2.74
C SER A 31 19.31 0.58 3.48
N LYS A 32 18.58 1.67 3.74
CA LYS A 32 19.07 2.78 4.58
C LYS A 32 19.03 2.44 6.06
N ALA A 33 17.99 1.74 6.52
CA ALA A 33 17.85 1.30 7.90
C ALA A 33 18.93 0.26 8.28
N ASP A 34 19.31 -0.62 7.35
CA ASP A 34 20.39 -1.61 7.53
C ASP A 34 21.73 -0.98 7.90
N VAL A 35 21.98 0.25 7.46
CA VAL A 35 23.23 0.98 7.68
C VAL A 35 23.12 1.96 8.87
N ALA A 36 21.91 2.19 9.39
CA ALA A 36 21.64 3.16 10.43
C ALA A 36 21.66 2.53 11.84
N ASP A 37 22.01 3.36 12.84
CA ASP A 37 21.97 2.95 14.25
C ASP A 37 20.51 2.68 14.68
N GLY A 38 20.23 1.45 15.14
CA GLY A 38 18.87 0.94 15.40
C GLY A 38 18.30 -0.05 14.37
N GLY A 39 18.86 -0.11 13.15
CA GLY A 39 18.62 -1.17 12.17
C GLY A 39 17.18 -1.31 11.63
N ILE A 40 16.94 -2.43 10.93
CA ILE A 40 15.60 -2.86 10.46
C ILE A 40 14.61 -3.00 11.63
N GLU A 41 15.07 -3.46 12.81
CA GLU A 41 14.16 -3.67 13.94
C GLU A 41 13.45 -2.40 14.40
N ALA A 42 14.15 -1.26 14.39
CA ALA A 42 13.55 0.03 14.72
C ALA A 42 12.52 0.46 13.67
N LEU A 43 12.79 0.19 12.39
CA LEU A 43 11.86 0.42 11.29
C LEU A 43 10.56 -0.39 11.48
N ASP A 44 10.67 -1.64 11.91
CA ASP A 44 9.51 -2.52 12.06
C ASP A 44 8.66 -2.21 13.28
N LYS A 45 9.27 -1.71 14.36
CA LYS A 45 8.56 -1.23 15.56
C LYS A 45 7.85 0.11 15.30
N SER A 46 8.30 0.88 14.31
CA SER A 46 7.66 2.15 13.93
C SER A 46 6.22 1.95 13.45
N GLN A 47 5.32 2.82 13.93
CA GLN A 47 3.94 2.89 13.44
C GLN A 47 3.84 3.65 12.11
N GLY A 48 4.91 4.34 11.71
CA GLY A 48 4.93 5.24 10.58
C GLY A 48 4.12 6.53 10.81
N SER A 49 4.35 7.51 9.95
CA SER A 49 3.72 8.82 10.01
C SER A 49 3.69 9.48 8.64
N VAL A 50 2.94 10.58 8.52
CA VAL A 50 2.90 11.42 7.32
C VAL A 50 4.30 11.87 6.88
N LYS A 51 5.21 12.12 7.83
CA LYS A 51 6.59 12.57 7.56
C LYS A 51 7.43 11.51 6.83
N ASP A 52 7.06 10.25 6.93
CA ASP A 52 7.78 9.17 6.26
C ASP A 52 7.47 9.08 4.76
N TYR A 53 6.46 9.80 4.29
CA TYR A 53 6.05 9.85 2.90
C TYR A 53 6.11 11.27 2.37
N PRO A 54 7.31 11.85 2.13
CA PRO A 54 7.46 13.23 1.71
C PRO A 54 7.04 13.49 0.25
N THR A 55 6.94 12.43 -0.57
CA THR A 55 6.64 12.54 -2.01
C THR A 55 5.74 11.41 -2.49
N LEU A 56 5.09 11.60 -3.64
CA LEU A 56 4.33 10.55 -4.31
C LEU A 56 5.14 9.26 -4.51
N ASP A 57 6.40 9.40 -4.94
CA ASP A 57 7.31 8.28 -5.18
C ASP A 57 7.65 7.48 -3.90
N SER A 58 7.74 8.16 -2.75
CA SER A 58 7.96 7.48 -1.45
C SER A 58 6.79 6.57 -1.05
N MET A 59 5.59 6.78 -1.64
CA MET A 59 4.40 5.97 -1.42
C MET A 59 4.16 4.96 -2.55
N LEU A 60 4.29 5.37 -3.81
CA LEU A 60 3.92 4.53 -4.97
C LEU A 60 4.77 3.27 -5.10
N VAL A 61 6.07 3.36 -4.83
CA VAL A 61 6.98 2.20 -4.92
C VAL A 61 6.57 1.10 -3.94
N PRO A 62 6.48 1.33 -2.61
CA PRO A 62 6.02 0.29 -1.70
C PRO A 62 4.56 -0.11 -1.92
N LEU A 63 3.69 0.81 -2.38
CA LEU A 63 2.31 0.48 -2.74
C LEU A 63 2.24 -0.51 -3.91
N SER A 64 3.12 -0.38 -4.89
CA SER A 64 3.22 -1.33 -6.02
C SER A 64 3.67 -2.71 -5.55
N VAL A 65 4.58 -2.78 -4.57
CA VAL A 65 4.99 -4.03 -3.92
C VAL A 65 3.83 -4.67 -3.15
N TYR A 66 3.07 -3.87 -2.40
CA TYR A 66 1.87 -4.31 -1.69
C TYR A 66 0.87 -5.00 -2.64
N PHE A 67 0.54 -4.35 -3.76
CA PHE A 67 -0.36 -4.94 -4.75
C PHE A 67 0.21 -6.19 -5.40
N SER A 68 1.49 -6.20 -5.73
CA SER A 68 2.15 -7.38 -6.30
C SER A 68 2.02 -8.59 -5.37
N ILE A 69 2.19 -8.40 -4.06
CA ILE A 69 2.00 -9.45 -3.05
C ILE A 69 0.55 -9.97 -3.05
N LEU A 70 -0.44 -9.07 -3.02
CA LEU A 70 -1.85 -9.46 -3.03
C LEU A 70 -2.23 -10.23 -4.29
N ILE A 71 -1.77 -9.77 -5.46
CA ILE A 71 -2.03 -10.41 -6.75
C ILE A 71 -1.41 -11.81 -6.76
N SER A 72 -0.12 -11.94 -6.42
CA SER A 72 0.54 -13.25 -6.35
C SER A 72 -0.16 -14.20 -5.37
N TYR A 73 -0.59 -13.70 -4.22
CA TYR A 73 -1.32 -14.50 -3.24
C TYR A 73 -2.66 -15.01 -3.79
N ALA A 74 -3.41 -14.18 -4.51
CA ALA A 74 -4.66 -14.60 -5.16
C ALA A 74 -4.42 -15.71 -6.19
N PHE A 75 -3.37 -15.60 -7.00
CA PHE A 75 -3.00 -16.64 -7.97
C PHE A 75 -2.61 -17.96 -7.29
N ILE A 76 -1.73 -17.91 -6.28
CA ILE A 76 -1.28 -19.10 -5.54
C ILE A 76 -2.45 -19.74 -4.78
N GLY A 77 -3.36 -18.92 -4.26
CA GLY A 77 -4.58 -19.37 -3.57
C GLY A 77 -5.68 -19.91 -4.50
N GLY A 78 -5.42 -20.07 -5.80
CA GLY A 78 -6.37 -20.64 -6.75
C GLY A 78 -7.52 -19.71 -7.14
N LYS A 79 -7.34 -18.39 -7.02
CA LYS A 79 -8.34 -17.37 -7.36
C LYS A 79 -7.80 -16.38 -8.42
N PRO A 80 -7.44 -16.87 -9.63
CA PRO A 80 -6.83 -16.04 -10.67
C PRO A 80 -7.73 -14.88 -11.11
N GLU A 81 -9.05 -15.05 -11.09
CA GLU A 81 -10.02 -14.00 -11.39
C GLU A 81 -9.92 -12.82 -10.42
N ILE A 82 -9.68 -13.10 -9.13
CA ILE A 82 -9.42 -12.05 -8.12
C ILE A 82 -8.08 -11.40 -8.38
N GLY A 83 -7.05 -12.18 -8.72
CA GLY A 83 -5.72 -11.67 -9.09
C GLY A 83 -5.77 -10.70 -10.26
N CYS A 84 -6.48 -11.06 -11.34
CA CYS A 84 -6.70 -10.20 -12.50
C CYS A 84 -7.48 -8.93 -12.15
N ALA A 85 -8.57 -9.05 -11.37
CA ALA A 85 -9.36 -7.91 -10.94
C ALA A 85 -8.52 -6.93 -10.09
N LEU A 86 -7.72 -7.45 -9.16
CA LEU A 86 -6.79 -6.66 -8.35
C LEU A 86 -5.78 -5.94 -9.23
N ALA A 87 -5.15 -6.62 -10.19
CA ALA A 87 -4.15 -6.01 -11.07
C ALA A 87 -4.70 -4.82 -11.87
N ILE A 88 -5.88 -4.98 -12.48
CA ILE A 88 -6.54 -3.92 -13.25
C ILE A 88 -6.89 -2.75 -12.33
N ARG A 89 -7.54 -3.04 -11.19
CA ARG A 89 -8.05 -2.03 -10.27
C ARG A 89 -6.95 -1.28 -9.53
N SER A 90 -5.88 -1.98 -9.13
CA SER A 90 -4.71 -1.35 -8.51
C SER A 90 -4.01 -0.41 -9.48
N HIS A 91 -3.91 -0.80 -10.76
CA HIS A 91 -3.34 0.07 -11.79
C HIS A 91 -4.19 1.33 -11.99
N SER A 92 -5.51 1.19 -12.10
CA SER A 92 -6.42 2.35 -12.17
C SER A 92 -6.29 3.26 -10.95
N TYR A 93 -6.21 2.69 -9.75
CA TYR A 93 -6.03 3.46 -8.51
C TYR A 93 -4.71 4.24 -8.47
N ILE A 94 -3.60 3.59 -8.85
CA ILE A 94 -2.28 4.25 -8.95
C ILE A 94 -2.32 5.39 -9.96
N ALA A 95 -2.91 5.18 -11.14
CA ALA A 95 -3.06 6.23 -12.15
C ALA A 95 -3.88 7.42 -11.59
N SER A 96 -4.97 7.15 -10.88
CA SER A 96 -5.76 8.23 -10.26
C SER A 96 -5.00 8.97 -9.16
N LEU A 97 -4.18 8.29 -8.35
CA LEU A 97 -3.31 8.95 -7.36
C LEU A 97 -2.28 9.86 -8.03
N VAL A 98 -1.74 9.45 -9.18
CA VAL A 98 -0.80 10.28 -9.97
C VAL A 98 -1.49 11.55 -10.47
N GLU A 99 -2.72 11.45 -11.00
CA GLU A 99 -3.48 12.64 -11.41
C GLU A 99 -3.84 13.53 -10.22
N MET A 100 -4.32 12.95 -9.11
CA MET A 100 -4.62 13.70 -7.89
C MET A 100 -3.40 14.47 -7.36
N ALA A 101 -2.21 13.88 -7.43
CA ALA A 101 -0.98 14.54 -7.00
C ALA A 101 -0.56 15.72 -7.89
N LYS A 102 -1.11 15.86 -9.11
CA LYS A 102 -0.91 17.05 -9.95
C LYS A 102 -1.87 18.18 -9.58
N GLU A 103 -3.08 17.83 -9.12
CA GLU A 103 -4.16 18.78 -8.87
C GLU A 103 -4.20 19.28 -7.42
N PHE A 104 -3.74 18.46 -6.47
CA PHE A 104 -3.89 18.71 -5.04
C PHE A 104 -2.56 18.73 -4.30
N GLN A 105 -2.56 19.37 -3.13
CA GLN A 105 -1.42 19.34 -2.21
C GLN A 105 -1.12 17.91 -1.77
N TRP A 106 0.16 17.55 -1.71
CA TRP A 106 0.58 16.19 -1.39
C TRP A 106 0.03 15.68 -0.04
N SER A 107 -0.05 16.54 0.98
CA SER A 107 -0.63 16.18 2.28
C SER A 107 -2.07 15.68 2.17
N TYR A 108 -2.87 16.29 1.30
CA TYR A 108 -4.25 15.89 1.03
C TYR A 108 -4.30 14.52 0.35
N VAL A 109 -3.47 14.32 -0.68
CA VAL A 109 -3.40 13.04 -1.40
C VAL A 109 -2.99 11.89 -0.47
N LEU A 110 -2.04 12.13 0.41
CA LEU A 110 -1.58 11.15 1.39
C LEU A 110 -2.67 10.83 2.42
N GLU A 111 -3.37 11.84 2.94
CA GLU A 111 -4.51 11.62 3.84
C GLU A 111 -5.61 10.79 3.16
N TYR A 112 -5.97 11.15 1.94
CA TYR A 112 -6.92 10.41 1.12
C TYR A 112 -6.47 8.94 0.96
N HIS A 113 -5.21 8.71 0.58
CA HIS A 113 -4.68 7.36 0.42
C HIS A 113 -4.80 6.52 1.70
N VAL A 114 -4.45 7.10 2.85
CA VAL A 114 -4.53 6.41 4.15
C VAL A 114 -5.96 6.02 4.48
N GLN A 115 -6.93 6.92 4.28
CA GLN A 115 -8.35 6.61 4.51
C GLN A 115 -8.85 5.54 3.52
N TYR A 116 -8.57 5.73 2.23
CA TYR A 116 -8.97 4.81 1.16
C TYR A 116 -8.44 3.39 1.40
N MET A 117 -7.13 3.24 1.63
CA MET A 117 -6.51 1.94 1.86
C MET A 117 -7.05 1.27 3.13
N ASN A 118 -7.38 2.03 4.19
CA ASN A 118 -8.01 1.46 5.37
C ASN A 118 -9.39 0.86 5.06
N ILE A 119 -10.21 1.54 4.26
CA ILE A 119 -11.53 1.04 3.83
C ILE A 119 -11.37 -0.22 2.98
N ARG A 120 -10.54 -0.16 1.92
CA ARG A 120 -10.31 -1.30 1.02
C ARG A 120 -9.77 -2.53 1.77
N ARG A 121 -8.93 -2.31 2.78
CA ARG A 121 -8.43 -3.40 3.64
C ARG A 121 -9.55 -4.08 4.43
N GLN A 122 -10.52 -3.32 4.97
CA GLN A 122 -11.67 -3.91 5.67
C GLN A 122 -12.59 -4.68 4.71
N GLU A 123 -12.81 -4.17 3.51
CA GLU A 123 -13.57 -4.87 2.46
C GLU A 123 -12.90 -6.20 2.08
N MET A 124 -11.58 -6.20 1.89
CA MET A 124 -10.85 -7.42 1.58
C MET A 124 -10.86 -8.45 2.73
N LYS A 125 -10.89 -8.01 4.00
CA LYS A 125 -11.15 -8.90 5.14
C LYS A 125 -12.50 -9.61 5.05
N GLN A 126 -13.50 -8.95 4.46
CA GLN A 126 -14.83 -9.51 4.22
C GLN A 126 -14.91 -10.29 2.89
N GLY A 127 -13.80 -10.42 2.16
CA GLY A 127 -13.74 -11.12 0.88
C GLY A 127 -14.10 -10.27 -0.34
N ASN A 128 -14.32 -8.96 -0.18
CA ASN A 128 -14.58 -8.05 -1.29
C ASN A 128 -13.26 -7.41 -1.79
N TYR A 129 -12.81 -7.85 -2.97
CA TYR A 129 -11.59 -7.34 -3.62
C TYR A 129 -11.86 -6.31 -4.73
N LEU A 130 -13.14 -6.07 -5.05
CA LEU A 130 -13.54 -5.18 -6.14
C LEU A 130 -13.57 -3.71 -5.75
N GLY A 131 -13.34 -3.39 -4.48
CA GLY A 131 -13.36 -2.00 -3.99
C GLY A 131 -12.25 -1.12 -4.57
N TRP A 132 -11.09 -1.70 -4.92
CA TRP A 132 -10.01 -0.92 -5.55
C TRP A 132 -10.48 -0.34 -6.90
N GLY A 133 -10.01 0.86 -7.25
CA GLY A 133 -10.36 1.48 -8.50
C GLY A 133 -10.14 2.99 -8.50
N PRO A 134 -10.78 3.71 -9.44
CA PRO A 134 -10.73 5.16 -9.50
C PRO A 134 -11.20 5.80 -8.20
N ILE A 135 -10.84 7.07 -8.03
CA ILE A 135 -11.07 7.81 -6.80
C ILE A 135 -12.55 7.78 -6.40
N ASP A 136 -12.79 7.50 -5.13
CA ASP A 136 -14.10 7.61 -4.52
C ASP A 136 -14.43 9.08 -4.24
N ALA A 137 -15.37 9.64 -5.01
CA ALA A 137 -15.82 11.02 -4.87
C ALA A 137 -16.41 11.33 -3.47
N GLN A 138 -16.85 10.32 -2.71
CA GLN A 138 -17.38 10.51 -1.35
C GLN A 138 -16.27 10.73 -0.32
N LEU A 139 -15.04 10.29 -0.61
CA LEU A 139 -13.86 10.61 0.19
C LEU A 139 -13.22 11.95 -0.20
N TYR A 140 -13.67 12.56 -1.31
CA TYR A 140 -13.21 13.84 -1.84
C TYR A 140 -13.79 15.07 -1.12
N THR A 141 -14.92 14.91 -0.43
CA THR A 141 -15.80 16.03 -0.01
C THR A 141 -15.73 16.38 1.48
N ARG A 142 -14.59 16.15 2.14
CA ARG A 142 -14.35 16.69 3.50
C ARG A 142 -13.44 17.90 3.48
#